data_AF-A0A6P0YWG6-F1
#
_entry.id   AF-A0A6P0YWG6-F1
#
_cell.length_a   1.000
_cell.length_b   1.000
_cell.length_c   1.000
_cell.angle_alpha   90.00
_cell.angle_beta   90.00
_cell.angle_gamma   90.00
#
_symmetry.space_group_name_H-M   'P 1'
#
loop_
_entity.id
_entity.type
_entity.pdbx_description
1 polymer ?
#
loop_
_entity_poly.entity_id
_entity_poly.type
_entity_poly.pdbx_seq_one_letter_code
_entity_poly.pdbx_strand_id
1 'polypeptide(L)' 'QQLKATGTALVFLAGYPSYYSRYGFVPAGCRGFEATYPMPPKYEDAWMVQALQLNVIGQVQGKVQCADALDDPKFWRE' A
#
# COMPACT_ATOMS: atom_id res chain seq x y z
N GLN A 1 0.72 -3.10 16.06
CA GLN A 1 1.87 -3.42 16.93
C GLN A 1 2.42 -4.82 16.66
N GLN A 2 1.59 -5.85 16.47
CA GLN A 2 2.06 -7.22 16.17
C GLN A 2 2.95 -7.32 14.92
N LEU A 3 2.52 -6.76 13.77
CA LEU A 3 3.32 -6.77 12.53
C LEU A 3 4.69 -6.11 12.69
N LYS A 4 4.77 -5.02 13.46
CA LYS A 4 6.04 -4.35 13.75
C LYS A 4 6.97 -5.25 14.56
N ALA A 5 6.43 -6.00 15.53
CA ALA A 5 7.19 -6.94 16.34
C ALA A 5 7.70 -8.15 15.54
N THR A 6 6.99 -8.55 14.47
CA THR A 6 7.42 -9.62 13.55
C THR A 6 8.38 -9.14 12.45
N GLY A 7 8.84 -7.88 12.51
CA GLY A 7 9.82 -7.34 11.56
C GLY A 7 9.22 -6.81 10.24
N THR A 8 7.90 -6.69 10.13
CA THR A 8 7.26 -6.10 8.94
C THR A 8 7.62 -4.61 8.83
N ALA A 9 8.09 -4.21 7.66
CA ALA A 9 8.56 -2.85 7.40
C ALA A 9 7.49 -1.94 6.81
N LEU A 10 6.71 -2.44 5.84
CA LEU A 10 5.68 -1.71 5.10
C LEU A 10 4.36 -2.47 5.12
N VAL A 11 3.25 -1.74 5.20
CA VAL A 11 1.89 -2.28 5.07
C VAL A 11 1.19 -1.51 3.97
N PHE A 12 0.57 -2.21 3.03
CA PHE A 12 -0.16 -1.64 1.92
C PHE A 12 -1.64 -1.98 2.01
N LEU A 13 -2.50 -1.10 1.50
CA LEU A 13 -3.92 -1.35 1.34
C LEU A 13 -4.50 -0.55 0.17
N ALA A 14 -5.62 -1.04 -0.38
CA ALA A 14 -6.52 -0.26 -1.22
C ALA A 14 -7.72 0.18 -0.37
N GLY A 15 -7.92 1.49 -0.18
CA GLY A 15 -8.98 1.98 0.69
C GLY A 15 -9.17 3.50 0.69
N TYR A 16 -10.17 3.98 1.42
CA TYR A 16 -10.51 5.40 1.42
C TYR A 16 -9.48 6.26 2.17
N PRO A 17 -8.83 7.24 1.51
CA PRO A 17 -7.83 8.10 2.15
C PRO A 17 -8.37 8.85 3.36
N SER A 18 -9.61 9.33 3.29
CA SER A 18 -10.30 10.04 4.38
C SER A 18 -10.45 9.19 5.63
N TYR A 19 -10.52 7.86 5.50
CA TYR A 19 -10.61 6.94 6.62
C TYR A 19 -9.24 6.49 7.11
N TYR A 20 -8.36 6.01 6.22
CA TYR A 20 -7.12 5.35 6.64
C TYR A 20 -6.00 6.32 7.03
N SER A 21 -6.06 7.59 6.62
CA SER A 21 -5.09 8.61 7.05
C SER A 21 -5.02 8.77 8.57
N ARG A 22 -6.14 8.52 9.29
CA ARG A 22 -6.19 8.57 10.76
C ARG A 22 -5.31 7.52 11.45
N TYR A 23 -4.91 6.48 10.72
CA TYR A 23 -4.04 5.41 11.19
C TYR A 23 -2.59 5.57 10.72
N GLY A 24 -2.25 6.66 10.04
CA GLY A 24 -0.91 6.92 9.53
C GLY A 24 -0.61 6.32 8.15
N PHE A 25 -1.64 5.94 7.41
CA PHE A 25 -1.51 5.59 5.99
C PHE A 25 -1.43 6.83 5.14
N VAL A 26 -0.67 6.75 4.05
CA VAL A 26 -0.46 7.83 3.09
C VAL A 26 -0.45 7.27 1.66
N PRO A 27 -0.73 8.08 0.61
CA PRO A 27 -0.71 7.59 -0.77
C PRO A 27 0.62 6.96 -1.16
N ALA A 28 0.59 5.76 -1.72
CA ALA A 28 1.78 4.95 -1.99
C ALA A 28 2.38 5.26 -3.38
N GLY A 29 1.54 5.64 -4.35
CA GLY A 29 1.98 5.94 -5.73
C GLY A 29 3.02 7.05 -5.81
N CYS A 30 2.78 8.19 -5.14
CA CYS A 30 3.73 9.31 -5.09
C CYS A 30 5.01 9.03 -4.30
N ARG A 31 5.13 7.84 -3.69
CA ARG A 31 6.30 7.37 -2.93
C ARG A 31 7.07 6.27 -3.65
N GLY A 32 6.77 6.03 -4.93
CA GLY A 32 7.46 5.06 -5.76
C GLY A 32 6.94 3.62 -5.63
N PHE A 33 5.76 3.43 -5.04
CA PHE A 33 5.14 2.11 -4.92
C PHE A 33 3.95 1.98 -5.88
N GLU A 34 4.14 1.20 -6.94
CA GLU A 34 3.07 0.86 -7.86
C GLU A 34 2.21 -0.26 -7.27
N ALA A 35 0.90 -0.17 -7.47
CA ALA A 35 -0.01 -1.23 -7.06
C ALA A 35 0.13 -2.48 -7.92
N THR A 36 -0.28 -3.64 -7.37
CA THR A 36 -0.29 -4.93 -8.08
C THR A 36 -1.04 -4.84 -9.41
N TYR A 37 -2.16 -4.12 -9.40
CA TYR A 37 -2.96 -3.82 -10.58
C TYR A 37 -3.11 -2.30 -10.73
N PRO A 38 -3.10 -1.76 -11.98
CA PRO A 38 -3.32 -0.35 -12.21
C PRO A 38 -4.68 0.09 -11.66
N MET A 39 -4.69 1.16 -10.86
CA MET A 39 -5.92 1.79 -10.40
C MET A 39 -6.36 2.88 -11.38
N PRO A 40 -7.68 3.11 -11.54
CA PRO A 40 -8.18 4.28 -12.26
C PRO A 40 -7.63 5.58 -11.65
N PRO A 41 -7.33 6.63 -12.44
CA PRO A 41 -6.79 7.90 -11.91
C PRO A 41 -7.62 8.51 -10.78
N LYS A 42 -8.95 8.36 -10.83
CA LYS A 42 -9.87 8.81 -9.76
C LYS A 42 -9.66 8.13 -8.39
N TYR A 43 -8.93 7.02 -8.37
CA TYR A 43 -8.67 6.20 -7.18
C TYR A 43 -7.17 6.01 -6.91
N GLU A 44 -6.29 6.80 -7.54
CA GLU A 44 -4.84 6.65 -7.35
C GLU A 44 -4.42 6.79 -5.88
N ASP A 45 -5.06 7.71 -5.16
CA ASP A 45 -4.81 7.94 -3.74
C ASP A 45 -5.34 6.82 -2.84
N ALA A 46 -6.22 5.97 -3.35
CA ALA A 46 -6.72 4.82 -2.61
C ALA A 46 -5.65 3.74 -2.40
N TRP A 47 -4.57 3.76 -3.19
CA TRP A 47 -3.38 2.95 -2.92
C TRP A 47 -2.58 3.59 -1.79
N MET A 48 -2.60 2.99 -0.61
CA MET A 48 -1.99 3.58 0.57
C MET A 48 -0.93 2.68 1.19
N VAL A 49 0.09 3.31 1.79
CA VAL A 49 1.19 2.65 2.50
C VAL A 49 1.34 3.23 3.92
N GLN A 50 1.69 2.37 4.87
CA GLN A 50 2.15 2.74 6.19
C GLN A 50 3.52 2.11 6.45
N ALA A 51 4.49 2.94 6.87
CA ALA A 51 5.77 2.45 7.37
C ALA A 51 5.66 2.09 8.85
N LEU A 52 6.09 0.88 9.20
CA LEU A 52 6.18 0.40 10.59
C LEU A 52 7.59 0.56 11.16
N GLN A 53 8.59 0.72 10.28
CA GLN A 53 9.98 0.99 10.61
C GLN A 53 10.39 2.38 10.07
N LEU A 54 11.35 3.01 10.73
CA LEU A 54 11.86 4.32 10.34
C LEU A 54 12.62 4.23 9.01
N ASN A 55 12.46 5.26 8.17
CA ASN A 55 13.24 5.50 6.94
C ASN A 55 13.14 4.43 5.84
N VAL A 56 12.12 3.57 5.86
CA VAL A 56 11.96 2.55 4.80
C VAL A 56 11.40 3.15 3.50
N ILE A 57 10.45 4.08 3.63
CA ILE A 57 9.90 4.80 2.47
C ILE A 57 11.00 5.70 1.88
N GLY A 58 11.26 5.55 0.58
CA GLY A 58 12.33 6.24 -0.14
C GLY A 58 13.63 5.43 -0.26
N GLN A 59 13.79 4.33 0.48
CA GLN A 59 14.89 3.37 0.28
C GLN A 59 14.53 2.24 -0.67
N VAL A 60 13.24 1.94 -0.78
CA VAL A 60 12.69 0.91 -1.66
C VAL A 60 11.59 1.49 -2.53
N GLN A 61 11.49 1.00 -3.76
CA GLN A 61 10.53 1.42 -4.77
C GLN A 61 10.22 0.24 -5.70
N GLY A 62 9.13 0.33 -6.44
CA GLY A 62 8.73 -0.63 -7.46
C GLY A 62 7.30 -1.10 -7.31
N LYS A 63 6.97 -2.14 -8.05
CA LYS A 63 5.64 -2.73 -8.08
C LYS A 63 5.45 -3.71 -6.93
N VAL A 64 4.42 -3.48 -6.13
CA VAL A 64 3.99 -4.41 -5.08
C VAL A 64 3.30 -5.59 -5.75
N GLN A 65 3.66 -6.80 -5.35
CA GLN A 65 2.99 -8.03 -5.78
C GLN A 65 2.31 -8.66 -4.58
N CYS A 66 1.05 -9.02 -4.74
CA CYS A 66 0.31 -9.76 -3.72
C CYS A 66 0.65 -11.25 -3.82
N ALA A 67 0.41 -11.98 -2.73
CA ALA A 67 0.51 -13.43 -2.76
C ALA A 67 -0.48 -14.01 -3.79
N ASP A 68 -0.15 -15.16 -4.38
CA ASP A 68 -0.93 -15.80 -5.44
C ASP A 68 -2.44 -15.92 -5.13
N ALA A 69 -2.79 -16.16 -3.87
CA ALA A 69 -4.18 -16.25 -3.41
C ALA A 69 -4.99 -14.95 -3.57
N LEU A 70 -4.30 -13.80 -3.60
CA LEU A 70 -4.87 -12.47 -3.77
C LEU A 70 -4.45 -11.83 -5.10
N ASP A 71 -3.67 -12.52 -5.93
CA ASP A 71 -3.25 -12.05 -7.25
C ASP A 71 -4.31 -12.36 -8.32
N ASP A 72 -5.59 -12.14 -7.98
CA ASP A 72 -6.69 -12.16 -8.93
C ASP A 72 -7.20 -10.72 -9.11
N PRO A 73 -7.16 -10.17 -10.33
CA PRO A 73 -7.57 -8.80 -10.58
C PRO A 73 -9.00 -8.45 -10.13
N LYS A 74 -9.90 -9.45 -9.98
CA LYS A 74 -11.28 -9.23 -9.53
C LYS A 74 -11.36 -8.67 -8.10
N PHE A 75 -10.31 -8.84 -7.30
CA PHE A 75 -10.25 -8.29 -5.94
C PHE A 75 -9.77 -6.83 -5.91
N TRP A 76 -9.24 -6.34 -7.02
CA TRP A 76 -8.55 -5.04 -7.09
C TRP A 76 -9.20 -4.06 -8.05
N ARG A 77 -10.15 -4.53 -8.87
CA ARG A 77 -10.88 -3.73 -9.84
C ARG A 77 -12.36 -3.70 -9.45
N GLU A 78 -12.89 -2.50 -9.21
CA GLU A 78 -14.34 -2.24 -9.20
C GLU A 78 -14.89 -2.17 -10.63
#